data_AF-A0A1Y3QDB5-F1
#
_entry.id   AF-A0A1Y3QDB5-F1
#
_cell.length_a   1.000
_cell.length_b   1.000
_cell.length_c   1.000
_cell.angle_alpha   90.00
_cell.angle_beta   90.00
_cell.angle_gamma   90.00
#
_symmetry.space_group_name_H-M   'P 1'
#
loop_
_entity.id
_entity.type
_entity.pdbx_description
1 polymer ?
#
loop_
_entity_poly.entity_id
_entity_poly.type
_entity_poly.pdbx_seq_one_letter_code
_entity_poly.pdbx_strand_id
1 'polypeptide(L)'
;MTGVPEDRNMKTGGTEDDVSGAGPDAGETGPDAGGTETREPYGDAAAEAADTAAGDGADDGGVAEDGAVASDEAADSADVGDGSDGGGDATGGGSSPGRRRIRNAVAALLIAALIVNLLAVLPRIYNLDTLPLLFRSRQLAEQEEIRRALDAVVLISTNRSRGSGFHVSGGYILTNHHVVEDAAWLLVEFPGAGRFPAEVAEADPALDIALLKADIGEERLPFIEIERNWEPGETVYVVGNPLYLERIAASGSILGTARVQGRSAPVMIVDAPVRRGNSGSPVVNGRGRAVAVIYAAGEVMHRGEPVQAGFAVPIGELDGLLGQWLPGR
;
A
#
# COMPACT_ATOMS: atom_id res chain seq x y z
N MET A 1 -66.44 5.08 39.62
CA MET A 1 -66.64 3.67 40.01
C MET A 1 -65.50 2.89 39.35
N THR A 2 -64.37 2.74 40.06
CA THR A 2 -63.95 1.56 40.89
C THR A 2 -63.15 0.59 40.04
N GLY A 3 -61.89 0.23 40.32
CA GLY A 3 -60.96 0.54 41.41
C GLY A 3 -59.66 -0.25 41.19
N VAL A 4 -58.55 0.26 41.71
CA VAL A 4 -57.31 -0.49 41.98
C VAL A 4 -57.54 -1.26 43.30
N PRO A 5 -56.85 -2.39 43.57
CA PRO A 5 -55.68 -2.29 44.44
C PRO A 5 -54.51 -3.24 44.12
N GLU A 6 -53.35 -2.84 44.64
CA GLU A 6 -52.10 -3.58 44.80
C GLU A 6 -52.12 -4.59 45.97
N ASP A 7 -51.11 -5.47 45.93
CA ASP A 7 -50.22 -5.88 47.03
C ASP A 7 -50.55 -7.03 48.02
N ARG A 8 -49.57 -7.94 48.07
CA ARG A 8 -48.84 -8.50 49.23
C ARG A 8 -49.21 -9.84 49.88
N ASN A 9 -48.11 -10.61 50.00
CA ASN A 9 -47.67 -11.47 51.11
C ASN A 9 -48.32 -12.85 51.33
N MET A 10 -47.50 -13.89 51.18
CA MET A 10 -47.42 -14.94 52.20
C MET A 10 -45.94 -15.28 52.49
N LYS A 11 -45.67 -15.34 53.79
CA LYS A 11 -44.44 -15.67 54.49
C LYS A 11 -44.79 -16.85 55.39
N THR A 12 -43.94 -17.88 55.44
CA THR A 12 -43.71 -18.88 56.52
C THR A 12 -43.05 -20.11 55.88
N GLY A 13 -41.98 -20.76 56.36
CA GLY A 13 -41.26 -20.73 57.63
C GLY A 13 -40.73 -22.15 57.92
N GLY A 14 -39.50 -22.25 58.50
CA GLY A 14 -38.87 -23.41 59.19
C GLY A 14 -38.77 -24.75 58.45
N THR A 15 -37.85 -25.69 58.70
CA THR A 15 -36.85 -25.99 59.75
C THR A 15 -35.93 -27.08 59.13
N GLU A 16 -34.60 -26.95 59.21
CA GLU A 16 -33.71 -27.73 60.11
C GLU A 16 -34.01 -29.25 60.16
N ASP A 17 -33.09 -30.08 59.67
CA ASP A 17 -32.32 -30.98 60.54
C ASP A 17 -31.18 -31.74 59.82
N ASP A 18 -30.11 -31.86 60.59
CA ASP A 18 -28.81 -32.51 60.40
C ASP A 18 -28.86 -33.99 59.96
N VAL A 19 -27.71 -34.51 59.46
CA VAL A 19 -26.91 -35.56 60.15
C VAL A 19 -25.66 -35.93 59.34
N SER A 20 -24.51 -35.50 59.89
CA SER A 20 -23.21 -36.16 60.10
C SER A 20 -22.54 -37.05 59.04
N GLY A 21 -21.24 -36.80 58.83
CA GLY A 21 -20.27 -37.77 58.32
C GLY A 21 -18.81 -37.28 58.37
N ALA A 22 -18.14 -37.55 59.49
CA ALA A 22 -16.70 -37.55 59.82
C ALA A 22 -15.62 -37.22 58.74
N GLY A 23 -14.61 -36.41 59.12
CA GLY A 23 -13.30 -36.28 58.44
C GLY A 23 -12.31 -37.41 58.81
N PRO A 24 -10.96 -37.25 58.69
CA PRO A 24 -10.16 -36.16 58.12
C PRO A 24 -9.00 -36.63 57.19
N ASP A 25 -8.20 -35.66 56.71
CA ASP A 25 -6.73 -35.71 56.52
C ASP A 25 -6.14 -35.82 55.10
N ALA A 26 -4.95 -35.21 55.00
CA ALA A 26 -3.90 -35.20 53.97
C ALA A 26 -4.11 -34.28 52.76
N GLY A 27 -3.27 -33.24 52.74
CA GLY A 27 -3.14 -32.31 51.62
C GLY A 27 -2.35 -32.91 50.45
N GLU A 28 -2.47 -32.26 49.30
CA GLU A 28 -1.46 -32.25 48.27
C GLU A 28 -1.69 -31.03 47.37
N THR A 29 -0.63 -30.26 47.20
CA THR A 29 -0.49 -29.11 46.31
C THR A 29 -0.57 -29.58 44.86
N GLY A 30 -1.57 -29.12 44.11
CA GLY A 30 -1.68 -29.28 42.66
C GLY A 30 -1.47 -27.95 41.92
N PRO A 31 -0.94 -27.96 40.69
CA PRO A 31 -0.08 -26.91 40.16
C PRO A 31 -0.84 -25.72 39.58
N ASP A 32 -0.15 -24.58 39.68
CA ASP A 32 -0.34 -23.32 38.98
C ASP A 32 -0.85 -23.54 37.54
N ALA A 33 -2.12 -23.21 37.31
CA ALA A 33 -2.71 -23.19 35.98
C ALA A 33 -2.19 -21.95 35.26
N GLY A 34 -1.01 -22.09 34.67
CA GLY A 34 -0.47 -21.15 33.70
C GLY A 34 -1.50 -20.90 32.61
N GLY A 35 -2.07 -19.70 32.62
CA GLY A 35 -2.89 -19.21 31.54
C GLY A 35 -2.04 -19.12 30.29
N THR A 36 -2.18 -20.09 29.39
CA THR A 36 -1.76 -19.90 28.01
C THR A 36 -2.74 -18.89 27.41
N GLU A 37 -2.37 -17.61 27.43
CA GLU A 37 -2.92 -16.64 26.50
C GLU A 37 -2.78 -17.25 25.10
N THR A 38 -3.88 -17.68 24.52
CA THR A 38 -3.94 -18.05 23.11
C THR A 38 -3.64 -16.77 22.33
N ARG A 39 -2.36 -16.59 22.00
CA ARG A 39 -1.88 -15.49 21.16
C ARG A 39 -2.67 -15.51 19.87
N GLU A 40 -3.44 -14.45 19.60
CA GLU A 40 -4.20 -14.36 18.35
C GLU A 40 -3.20 -14.44 17.18
N PRO A 41 -3.51 -15.24 16.14
CA PRO A 41 -2.62 -15.32 14.99
C PRO A 41 -2.46 -13.91 14.40
N TYR A 42 -1.20 -13.54 14.13
CA TYR A 42 -0.75 -12.27 13.51
C TYR A 42 -0.82 -10.98 14.34
N GLY A 43 -1.22 -11.01 15.62
CA GLY A 43 -1.34 -9.79 16.44
C GLY A 43 -0.05 -8.96 16.53
N ASP A 44 1.09 -9.61 16.76
CA ASP A 44 2.39 -8.95 16.92
C ASP A 44 2.85 -8.28 15.60
N ALA A 45 2.72 -8.96 14.48
CA ALA A 45 3.11 -8.46 13.16
C ALA A 45 2.24 -7.27 12.70
N ALA A 46 0.94 -7.32 13.01
CA ALA A 46 0.02 -6.24 12.68
C ALA A 46 0.30 -4.97 13.51
N ALA A 47 0.80 -5.13 14.75
CA ALA A 47 1.27 -4.00 15.57
C ALA A 47 2.58 -3.39 15.04
N GLU A 48 3.55 -4.21 14.65
CA GLU A 48 4.82 -3.74 14.08
C GLU A 48 4.62 -2.97 12.76
N ALA A 49 3.74 -3.48 11.90
CA ALA A 49 3.41 -2.80 10.64
C ALA A 49 2.67 -1.47 10.85
N ALA A 50 1.81 -1.38 11.87
CA ALA A 50 1.13 -0.14 12.23
C ALA A 50 2.11 0.93 12.74
N ASP A 51 3.10 0.54 13.55
CA ASP A 51 4.12 1.46 14.07
C ASP A 51 5.04 1.99 12.95
N THR A 52 5.39 1.11 12.00
CA THR A 52 6.20 1.49 10.82
C THR A 52 5.47 2.49 9.91
N ALA A 53 4.16 2.32 9.72
CA ALA A 53 3.36 3.23 8.89
C ALA A 53 3.25 4.65 9.49
N ALA A 54 3.28 4.77 10.82
CA ALA A 54 3.23 6.06 11.51
C ALA A 54 4.57 6.84 11.47
N GLY A 55 5.70 6.15 11.27
CA GLY A 55 7.05 6.73 11.36
C GLY A 55 7.59 7.38 10.07
N ASP A 56 7.06 7.02 8.89
CA ASP A 56 7.61 7.44 7.59
C ASP A 56 7.11 8.84 7.12
N GLY A 57 6.35 9.55 7.94
CA GLY A 57 5.71 10.84 7.63
C GLY A 57 6.62 12.08 7.66
N ALA A 58 7.88 12.01 7.25
CA ALA A 58 8.77 13.19 7.25
C ALA A 58 10.09 13.10 6.45
N ASP A 59 10.16 12.46 5.27
CA ASP A 59 11.32 12.75 4.38
C ASP A 59 11.03 12.36 2.92
N ASP A 60 10.55 13.31 2.13
CA ASP A 60 10.78 13.24 0.68
C ASP A 60 11.09 14.64 0.17
N GLY A 61 12.33 14.80 -0.29
CA GLY A 61 12.88 16.02 -0.84
C GLY A 61 12.02 16.50 -2.00
N GLY A 62 11.31 17.62 -1.78
CA GLY A 62 10.64 18.34 -2.82
C GLY A 62 11.64 18.79 -3.89
N VAL A 63 11.61 18.16 -5.05
CA VAL A 63 12.14 18.76 -6.28
C VAL A 63 11.01 19.62 -6.85
N ALA A 64 11.07 20.90 -6.50
CA ALA A 64 10.31 21.94 -7.17
C ALA A 64 10.87 22.09 -8.59
N GLU A 65 10.04 21.86 -9.61
CA GLU A 65 10.34 22.34 -10.96
C GLU A 65 9.60 23.67 -11.16
N ASP A 66 10.38 24.74 -11.27
CA ASP A 66 9.89 26.06 -11.64
C ASP A 66 10.80 26.66 -12.71
N GLY A 67 10.16 27.18 -13.77
CA GLY A 67 10.60 28.38 -14.50
C GLY A 67 11.86 28.33 -15.37
N ALA A 68 11.63 28.33 -16.68
CA ALA A 68 12.60 28.73 -17.71
C ALA A 68 13.09 30.18 -17.57
N VAL A 69 14.38 30.47 -17.86
CA VAL A 69 14.86 31.68 -18.58
C VAL A 69 16.23 31.38 -19.23
N ALA A 70 16.42 31.87 -20.45
CA ALA A 70 17.64 31.83 -21.25
C ALA A 70 18.66 32.93 -20.88
N SER A 71 19.95 32.69 -21.14
CA SER A 71 20.88 33.72 -21.64
C SER A 71 22.20 33.11 -22.11
N ASP A 72 22.66 33.62 -23.26
CA ASP A 72 24.00 33.51 -23.84
C ASP A 72 25.15 33.66 -22.84
N GLU A 73 26.30 33.01 -23.08
CA GLU A 73 27.50 33.70 -23.56
C GLU A 73 28.66 32.73 -23.86
N ALA A 74 29.49 33.21 -24.79
CA ALA A 74 30.54 32.53 -25.53
C ALA A 74 31.84 32.25 -24.74
N ALA A 75 32.59 31.26 -25.21
CA ALA A 75 34.06 31.17 -25.27
C ALA A 75 34.43 29.70 -25.62
N ASP A 76 35.45 29.34 -26.37
CA ASP A 76 36.41 30.06 -27.19
C ASP A 76 37.12 28.97 -28.02
N SER A 77 37.58 29.41 -29.17
CA SER A 77 38.24 28.71 -30.26
C SER A 77 39.65 28.19 -29.97
N ALA A 78 40.02 27.12 -30.67
CA ALA A 78 41.38 26.82 -31.13
C ALA A 78 41.23 25.81 -32.27
N ASP A 79 40.85 26.25 -33.46
CA ASP A 79 41.73 26.75 -34.54
C ASP A 79 42.88 25.78 -34.89
N VAL A 80 42.76 25.24 -36.11
CA VAL A 80 43.70 24.35 -36.77
C VAL A 80 43.96 24.98 -38.14
N GLY A 81 45.04 25.78 -38.21
CA GLY A 81 45.70 26.20 -39.46
C GLY A 81 47.16 25.78 -39.37
N ASP A 82 47.68 24.97 -40.29
CA ASP A 82 48.11 25.30 -41.66
C ASP A 82 49.64 25.30 -41.69
N GLY A 83 50.23 24.84 -42.78
CA GLY A 83 51.68 24.83 -42.97
C GLY A 83 52.22 23.54 -43.57
N SER A 84 51.97 23.37 -44.85
CA SER A 84 52.82 22.61 -45.76
C SER A 84 54.28 23.06 -45.66
N ASP A 85 55.24 22.12 -45.62
CA ASP A 85 56.50 22.27 -46.38
C ASP A 85 57.28 20.96 -46.53
N GLY A 86 57.57 20.65 -47.79
CA GLY A 86 58.82 20.17 -48.36
C GLY A 86 59.71 19.13 -47.67
N GLY A 87 60.01 18.08 -48.43
CA GLY A 87 61.39 17.57 -48.54
C GLY A 87 61.63 16.17 -47.99
N GLY A 88 61.90 15.22 -48.89
CA GLY A 88 62.16 13.82 -48.57
C GLY A 88 63.53 13.55 -47.97
N ASP A 89 63.68 12.36 -47.38
CA ASP A 89 64.64 11.35 -47.84
C ASP A 89 64.29 9.98 -47.22
N ALA A 90 64.70 8.93 -47.89
CA ALA A 90 64.41 7.54 -47.62
C ALA A 90 64.93 7.04 -46.26
N THR A 91 64.23 6.06 -45.69
CA THR A 91 64.79 4.72 -45.40
C THR A 91 63.71 3.82 -44.81
N GLY A 92 63.63 2.60 -45.34
CA GLY A 92 62.60 1.63 -45.01
C GLY A 92 62.77 0.98 -43.63
N GLY A 93 61.64 0.53 -43.09
CA GLY A 93 61.58 -0.33 -41.92
C GLY A 93 60.16 -0.88 -41.75
N GLY A 94 59.91 -2.05 -42.32
CA GLY A 94 58.59 -2.68 -42.38
C GLY A 94 57.96 -2.88 -40.99
N SER A 95 56.76 -2.34 -40.79
CA SER A 95 55.89 -2.80 -39.71
C SER A 95 55.04 -3.95 -40.24
N SER A 96 55.38 -5.16 -39.79
CA SER A 96 54.77 -6.42 -40.23
C SER A 96 53.24 -6.40 -40.08
N PRO A 97 52.47 -6.92 -41.06
CA PRO A 97 51.00 -6.92 -41.05
C PRO A 97 50.37 -7.66 -39.86
N GLY A 98 51.15 -8.43 -39.09
CA GLY A 98 50.71 -9.12 -37.87
C GLY A 98 50.41 -8.21 -36.67
N ARG A 99 51.15 -7.10 -36.48
CA ARG A 99 50.97 -6.24 -35.27
C ARG A 99 49.66 -5.46 -35.28
N ARG A 100 49.20 -5.02 -36.46
CA ARG A 100 47.89 -4.35 -36.62
C ARG A 100 46.72 -5.30 -36.39
N ARG A 101 46.83 -6.54 -36.88
CA ARG A 101 45.81 -7.58 -36.65
C ARG A 101 45.70 -7.96 -35.17
N ILE A 102 46.82 -8.10 -34.47
CA ILE A 102 46.85 -8.37 -33.04
C ILE A 102 46.23 -7.20 -32.26
N ARG A 103 46.60 -5.95 -32.57
CA ARG A 103 46.03 -4.76 -31.91
C ARG A 103 44.51 -4.66 -32.12
N ASN A 104 44.02 -4.93 -33.33
CA ASN A 104 42.60 -4.90 -33.62
C ASN A 104 41.85 -6.05 -32.94
N ALA A 105 42.47 -7.23 -32.83
CA ALA A 105 41.91 -8.37 -32.10
C ALA A 105 41.81 -8.08 -30.59
N VAL A 106 42.86 -7.50 -29.98
CA VAL A 106 42.85 -7.09 -28.57
C VAL A 106 41.79 -6.00 -28.33
N ALA A 107 41.69 -4.99 -29.21
CA ALA A 107 40.67 -3.97 -29.10
C ALA A 107 39.25 -4.54 -29.21
N ALA A 108 39.01 -5.47 -30.14
CA ALA A 108 37.72 -6.14 -30.27
C ALA A 108 37.35 -6.95 -29.02
N LEU A 109 38.34 -7.62 -28.40
CA LEU A 109 38.15 -8.40 -27.19
C LEU A 109 37.83 -7.49 -25.98
N LEU A 110 38.48 -6.32 -25.88
CA LEU A 110 38.18 -5.33 -24.85
C LEU A 110 36.77 -4.73 -25.02
N ILE A 111 36.36 -4.42 -26.25
CA ILE A 111 35.01 -3.94 -26.55
C ILE A 111 33.98 -5.02 -26.21
N ALA A 112 34.23 -6.27 -26.59
CA ALA A 112 33.35 -7.39 -26.23
C ALA A 112 33.24 -7.58 -24.72
N ALA A 113 34.35 -7.49 -23.98
CA ALA A 113 34.35 -7.56 -22.53
C ALA A 113 33.59 -6.39 -21.88
N LEU A 114 33.71 -5.18 -22.44
CA LEU A 114 32.95 -4.01 -21.98
C LEU A 114 31.45 -4.19 -22.22
N ILE A 115 31.06 -4.70 -23.40
CA ILE A 115 29.66 -5.01 -23.72
C ILE A 115 29.11 -6.09 -22.79
N VAL A 116 29.88 -7.17 -22.55
CA VAL A 116 29.48 -8.22 -21.61
C VAL A 116 29.33 -7.66 -20.19
N ASN A 117 30.22 -6.78 -19.75
CA ASN A 117 30.12 -6.11 -18.46
C ASN A 117 28.89 -5.20 -18.38
N LEU A 118 28.62 -4.41 -19.42
CA LEU A 118 27.44 -3.55 -19.50
C LEU A 118 26.15 -4.38 -19.49
N LEU A 119 26.10 -5.47 -20.26
CA LEU A 119 24.99 -6.43 -20.29
C LEU A 119 24.83 -7.17 -18.96
N ALA A 120 25.90 -7.42 -18.19
CA ALA A 120 25.83 -8.02 -16.86
C ALA A 120 25.33 -7.05 -15.78
N VAL A 121 25.50 -5.74 -16.01
CA VAL A 121 24.99 -4.68 -15.13
C VAL A 121 23.50 -4.40 -15.37
N LEU A 122 23.00 -4.59 -16.60
CA LEU A 122 21.59 -4.40 -16.94
C LEU A 122 20.61 -5.14 -15.99
N PRO A 123 20.76 -6.46 -15.73
CA PRO A 123 19.91 -7.17 -14.78
C PRO A 123 20.03 -6.71 -13.32
N ARG A 124 21.11 -5.99 -12.95
CA ARG A 124 21.28 -5.44 -11.60
C ARG A 124 20.61 -4.08 -11.42
N ILE A 125 20.46 -3.31 -12.50
CA ILE A 125 19.77 -2.01 -12.48
C ILE A 125 18.25 -2.22 -12.59
N TYR A 126 17.82 -3.23 -13.36
CA TYR A 126 16.42 -3.61 -13.45
C TYR A 126 16.14 -4.79 -12.53
N ASN A 127 15.63 -4.53 -11.32
CA ASN A 127 14.98 -5.57 -10.50
C ASN A 127 13.79 -6.13 -11.29
N LEU A 128 13.98 -7.28 -11.95
CA LEU A 128 12.98 -7.92 -12.83
C LEU A 128 11.73 -8.41 -12.08
N ASP A 129 11.65 -8.22 -10.76
CA ASP A 129 10.51 -8.57 -9.91
C ASP A 129 9.24 -7.77 -10.21
N THR A 130 9.35 -6.67 -10.95
CA THR A 130 8.21 -5.85 -11.41
C THR A 130 7.59 -6.32 -12.72
N LEU A 131 8.32 -7.08 -13.54
CA LEU A 131 7.82 -7.56 -14.83
C LEU A 131 6.62 -8.52 -14.70
N PRO A 132 6.56 -9.46 -13.72
CA PRO A 132 5.38 -10.31 -13.52
C PRO A 132 4.11 -9.51 -13.16
N LEU A 133 4.25 -8.35 -12.53
CA LEU A 133 3.13 -7.48 -12.16
C LEU A 133 2.51 -6.82 -13.40
N LEU A 134 3.33 -6.41 -14.37
CA LEU A 134 2.87 -5.82 -15.63
C LEU A 134 2.23 -6.84 -16.59
N PHE A 135 2.65 -8.11 -16.54
CA PHE A 135 2.01 -9.17 -17.33
C PHE A 135 0.74 -9.74 -16.66
N ARG A 136 0.66 -9.80 -15.32
CA ARG A 136 -0.59 -10.13 -14.60
C ARG A 136 -1.64 -9.03 -14.71
N SER A 137 -1.24 -7.75 -14.72
CA SER A 137 -2.19 -6.64 -14.84
C SER A 137 -2.97 -6.67 -16.15
N ARG A 138 -2.38 -7.09 -17.28
CA ARG A 138 -3.11 -7.21 -18.55
C ARG A 138 -4.18 -8.28 -18.55
N GLN A 139 -3.99 -9.40 -17.84
CA GLN A 139 -4.97 -10.48 -17.76
C GLN A 139 -6.06 -10.19 -16.71
N LEU A 140 -5.72 -9.50 -15.62
CA LEU A 140 -6.69 -9.04 -14.63
C LEU A 140 -7.50 -7.83 -15.13
N ALA A 141 -6.91 -6.99 -15.97
CA ALA A 141 -7.61 -5.96 -16.73
C ALA A 141 -8.51 -6.53 -17.84
N GLU A 142 -8.58 -7.84 -18.08
CA GLU A 142 -9.63 -8.42 -18.95
C GLU A 142 -10.97 -8.54 -18.23
N GLN A 143 -11.00 -8.44 -16.90
CA GLN A 143 -12.24 -8.35 -16.13
C GLN A 143 -12.68 -6.89 -16.07
N GLU A 144 -13.80 -6.59 -16.72
CA GLU A 144 -14.39 -5.25 -16.80
C GLU A 144 -14.62 -4.65 -15.40
N GLU A 145 -14.93 -5.49 -14.43
CA GLU A 145 -15.08 -5.14 -13.01
C GLU A 145 -13.80 -4.53 -12.42
N ILE A 146 -12.65 -5.15 -12.69
CA ILE A 146 -11.35 -4.70 -12.15
C ILE A 146 -10.86 -3.46 -12.89
N ARG A 147 -11.14 -3.33 -14.19
CA ARG A 147 -10.87 -2.09 -14.95
C ARG A 147 -11.63 -0.90 -14.38
N ARG A 148 -12.92 -1.08 -14.07
CA ARG A 148 -13.74 -0.04 -13.44
C ARG A 148 -13.19 0.36 -12.06
N ALA A 149 -12.74 -0.62 -11.28
CA ALA A 149 -12.08 -0.35 -10.01
C ALA A 149 -10.77 0.44 -10.20
N LEU A 150 -9.94 0.08 -11.18
CA LEU A 150 -8.71 0.81 -11.53
C LEU A 150 -8.98 2.27 -11.89
N ASP A 151 -10.02 2.55 -12.68
CA ASP A 151 -10.32 3.91 -13.10
C ASP A 151 -10.93 4.78 -11.99
N ALA A 152 -11.46 4.15 -10.93
CA ALA A 152 -11.96 4.83 -9.72
C ALA A 152 -10.85 5.14 -8.70
N VAL A 153 -9.66 4.55 -8.83
CA VAL A 153 -8.51 4.84 -7.96
C VAL A 153 -7.90 6.19 -8.36
N VAL A 154 -7.69 7.03 -7.35
CA VAL A 154 -7.19 8.40 -7.49
C VAL A 154 -5.85 8.55 -6.78
N LEU A 155 -5.04 9.49 -7.27
CA LEU A 155 -3.83 9.91 -6.56
C LEU A 155 -4.15 11.10 -5.68
N ILE A 156 -3.75 11.04 -4.42
CA ILE A 156 -3.88 12.13 -3.46
C ILE A 156 -2.52 12.79 -3.29
N SER A 157 -2.49 14.11 -3.42
CA SER A 157 -1.30 14.92 -3.21
C SER A 157 -1.60 16.01 -2.19
N THR A 158 -0.65 16.20 -1.28
CA THR A 158 -0.67 17.26 -0.26
C THR A 158 0.68 17.96 -0.25
N ASN A 159 0.83 19.01 0.56
CA ASN A 159 2.12 19.67 0.75
C ASN A 159 3.15 18.82 1.49
N ARG A 160 2.75 17.72 2.14
CA ARG A 160 3.62 16.89 2.99
C ARG A 160 3.70 15.43 2.55
N SER A 161 2.69 14.95 1.86
CA SER A 161 2.51 13.53 1.59
C SER A 161 1.84 13.31 0.23
N ARG A 162 2.01 12.09 -0.27
CA ARG A 162 1.34 11.57 -1.45
C ARG A 162 0.89 10.14 -1.16
N GLY A 163 -0.31 9.81 -1.59
CA GLY A 163 -0.92 8.50 -1.32
C GLY A 163 -1.99 8.16 -2.36
N SER A 164 -2.62 7.01 -2.18
CA SER A 164 -3.73 6.58 -3.03
C SER A 164 -5.06 6.81 -2.32
N GLY A 165 -6.13 6.85 -3.10
CA GLY A 165 -7.50 6.80 -2.61
C GLY A 165 -8.40 6.20 -3.68
N PHE A 166 -9.69 6.11 -3.40
CA PHE A 166 -10.66 5.68 -4.40
C PHE A 166 -11.98 6.42 -4.27
N HIS A 167 -12.54 6.76 -5.43
CA HIS A 167 -13.81 7.47 -5.54
C HIS A 167 -14.98 6.52 -5.35
N VAL A 168 -15.82 6.79 -4.34
CA VAL A 168 -17.00 5.98 -4.04
C VAL A 168 -18.25 6.50 -4.75
N SER A 169 -18.47 7.82 -4.71
CA SER A 169 -19.49 8.53 -5.51
C SER A 169 -19.46 10.03 -5.24
N GLY A 170 -19.96 10.86 -6.16
CA GLY A 170 -20.24 12.28 -5.90
C GLY A 170 -19.02 13.12 -5.48
N GLY A 171 -17.80 12.68 -5.80
CA GLY A 171 -16.54 13.29 -5.36
C GLY A 171 -16.08 12.84 -3.98
N TYR A 172 -16.76 11.89 -3.33
CA TYR A 172 -16.31 11.31 -2.06
C TYR A 172 -15.20 10.28 -2.28
N ILE A 173 -14.05 10.53 -1.66
CA ILE A 173 -12.85 9.69 -1.78
C ILE A 173 -12.54 9.08 -0.42
N LEU A 174 -12.30 7.76 -0.39
CA LEU A 174 -11.72 7.10 0.76
C LEU A 174 -10.20 7.03 0.63
N THR A 175 -9.49 7.29 1.73
CA THR A 175 -8.04 7.21 1.84
C THR A 175 -7.64 7.00 3.32
N ASN A 176 -6.34 7.02 3.62
CA ASN A 176 -5.85 7.02 5.00
C ASN A 176 -5.76 8.43 5.60
N HIS A 177 -5.91 8.52 6.91
CA HIS A 177 -5.79 9.78 7.65
C HIS A 177 -4.35 10.33 7.57
N HIS A 178 -3.33 9.48 7.75
CA HIS A 178 -1.92 9.92 7.71
C HIS A 178 -1.51 10.52 6.35
N VAL A 179 -2.23 10.21 5.26
CA VAL A 179 -1.97 10.80 3.94
C VAL A 179 -2.35 12.28 3.91
N VAL A 180 -3.37 12.67 4.69
CA VAL A 180 -3.99 14.00 4.65
C VAL A 180 -3.80 14.81 5.94
N GLU A 181 -3.18 14.21 6.95
CA GLU A 181 -2.90 14.85 8.24
C GLU A 181 -2.05 16.12 8.06
N ASP A 182 -2.45 17.19 8.74
CA ASP A 182 -1.82 18.52 8.69
C ASP A 182 -1.61 19.10 7.28
N ALA A 183 -2.40 18.66 6.30
CA ALA A 183 -2.30 19.14 4.94
C ALA A 183 -2.80 20.58 4.83
N ALA A 184 -1.96 21.48 4.32
CA ALA A 184 -2.35 22.87 4.02
C ALA A 184 -3.21 22.96 2.76
N TRP A 185 -3.06 22.00 1.84
CA TRP A 185 -3.89 21.84 0.65
C TRP A 185 -4.00 20.36 0.29
N LEU A 186 -5.09 20.00 -0.37
CA LEU A 186 -5.36 18.64 -0.85
C LEU A 186 -5.77 18.70 -2.32
N LEU A 187 -5.11 17.89 -3.15
CA LEU A 187 -5.47 17.68 -4.54
C LEU A 187 -5.73 16.19 -4.78
N VAL A 188 -6.85 15.92 -5.46
CA VAL A 188 -7.22 14.58 -5.92
C VAL A 188 -7.08 14.54 -7.43
N GLU A 189 -6.22 13.65 -7.92
CA GLU A 189 -6.00 13.44 -9.35
C GLU A 189 -6.74 12.19 -9.82
N PHE A 190 -7.71 12.39 -10.72
CA PHE A 190 -8.47 11.32 -11.34
C PHE A 190 -7.81 10.89 -12.66
N PRO A 191 -7.76 9.58 -12.95
CA PRO A 191 -7.21 9.07 -14.18
C PRO A 191 -7.86 9.69 -15.43
N GLY A 192 -7.09 10.48 -16.18
CA GLY A 192 -7.55 11.08 -17.45
C GLY A 192 -8.53 12.24 -17.33
N ALA A 193 -8.93 12.65 -16.12
CA ALA A 193 -9.84 13.79 -15.90
C ALA A 193 -9.12 15.00 -15.28
N GLY A 194 -7.96 14.82 -14.65
CA GLY A 194 -7.16 15.90 -14.09
C GLY A 194 -7.23 15.99 -12.57
N ARG A 195 -6.90 17.17 -12.04
CA ARG A 195 -6.73 17.43 -10.59
C ARG A 195 -7.85 18.32 -10.07
N PHE A 196 -8.42 17.92 -8.94
CA PHE A 196 -9.50 18.64 -8.27
C PHE A 196 -9.06 19.00 -6.84
N PRO A 197 -9.35 20.21 -6.36
CA PRO A 197 -9.19 20.54 -4.96
C PRO A 197 -10.15 19.69 -4.12
N ALA A 198 -9.72 19.33 -2.92
CA ALA A 198 -10.52 18.56 -1.99
C ALA A 198 -10.40 19.07 -0.57
N GLU A 199 -11.35 18.69 0.27
CA GLU A 199 -11.35 18.94 1.71
C GLU A 199 -11.62 17.63 2.45
N VAL A 200 -11.22 17.55 3.71
CA VAL A 200 -11.57 16.43 4.59
C VAL A 200 -13.03 16.61 5.01
N ALA A 201 -13.89 15.68 4.61
CA ALA A 201 -15.29 15.66 5.03
C ALA A 201 -15.43 15.01 6.42
N GLU A 202 -14.70 13.92 6.67
CA GLU A 202 -14.66 13.21 7.95
C GLU A 202 -13.33 12.45 8.07
N ALA A 203 -12.83 12.24 9.28
CA ALA A 203 -11.68 11.38 9.50
C ALA A 203 -11.75 10.67 10.86
N ASP A 204 -11.21 9.45 10.89
CA ASP A 204 -11.00 8.68 12.11
C ASP A 204 -9.50 8.34 12.23
N PRO A 205 -8.75 9.09 13.04
CA PRO A 205 -7.33 8.81 13.28
C PRO A 205 -7.06 7.45 13.93
N ALA A 206 -7.99 6.90 14.72
CA ALA A 206 -7.81 5.60 15.36
C ALA A 206 -7.90 4.45 14.35
N LEU A 207 -8.69 4.63 13.30
CA LEU A 207 -8.76 3.72 12.15
C LEU A 207 -7.77 4.11 11.05
N ASP A 208 -7.10 5.24 11.13
CA ASP A 208 -6.26 5.78 10.07
C ASP A 208 -7.01 5.88 8.72
N ILE A 209 -8.23 6.41 8.75
CA ILE A 209 -9.09 6.58 7.58
C ILE A 209 -9.59 8.03 7.49
N ALA A 210 -9.65 8.55 6.27
CA ALA A 210 -10.28 9.82 5.96
C ALA A 210 -11.23 9.68 4.76
N LEU A 211 -12.36 10.38 4.84
CA LEU A 211 -13.27 10.63 3.75
C LEU A 211 -13.05 12.06 3.26
N LEU A 212 -12.67 12.20 2.00
CA LEU A 212 -12.48 13.50 1.37
C LEU A 212 -13.67 13.84 0.48
N LYS A 213 -13.90 15.13 0.26
CA LYS A 213 -14.81 15.64 -0.76
C LYS A 213 -14.00 16.43 -1.79
N ALA A 214 -13.86 15.88 -2.99
CA ALA A 214 -13.33 16.59 -4.14
C ALA A 214 -14.40 17.48 -4.79
N ASP A 215 -14.00 18.67 -5.23
CA ASP A 215 -14.83 19.59 -6.00
C ASP A 215 -14.80 19.24 -7.48
N ILE A 216 -15.66 18.30 -7.87
CA ILE A 216 -15.72 17.76 -9.24
C ILE A 216 -16.77 18.45 -10.12
N GLY A 217 -17.44 19.50 -9.61
CA GLY A 217 -18.53 20.18 -10.32
C GLY A 217 -19.62 19.21 -10.82
N GLU A 218 -19.87 19.24 -12.13
CA GLU A 218 -20.85 18.36 -12.82
C GLU A 218 -20.19 17.14 -13.50
N GLU A 219 -18.89 16.91 -13.29
CA GLU A 219 -18.17 15.81 -13.93
C GLU A 219 -18.67 14.45 -13.46
N ARG A 220 -18.76 13.52 -14.42
CA ARG A 220 -19.08 12.12 -14.15
C ARG A 220 -17.81 11.31 -14.15
N LEU A 221 -17.24 11.13 -12.97
CA LEU A 221 -15.98 10.41 -12.77
C LEU A 221 -16.24 8.94 -12.40
N PRO A 222 -15.37 8.00 -12.82
CA PRO A 222 -15.48 6.59 -12.44
C PRO A 222 -15.50 6.43 -10.92
N PHE A 223 -16.31 5.50 -10.43
CA PHE A 223 -16.42 5.21 -9.00
C PHE A 223 -16.49 3.70 -8.76
N ILE A 224 -16.21 3.29 -7.53
CA ILE A 224 -16.28 1.90 -7.08
C ILE A 224 -17.38 1.73 -6.02
N GLU A 225 -18.09 0.60 -6.10
CA GLU A 225 -19.02 0.19 -5.06
C GLU A 225 -18.25 -0.39 -3.87
N ILE A 226 -18.78 -0.21 -2.66
CA ILE A 226 -18.20 -0.77 -1.44
C ILE A 226 -19.02 -1.98 -0.98
N GLU A 227 -18.38 -2.95 -0.32
CA GLU A 227 -19.03 -4.14 0.22
C GLU A 227 -18.45 -4.47 1.60
N ARG A 228 -19.33 -4.79 2.56
CA ARG A 228 -18.93 -5.06 3.96
C ARG A 228 -18.57 -6.51 4.21
N ASN A 229 -19.19 -7.40 3.44
CA ASN A 229 -19.00 -8.83 3.58
C ASN A 229 -17.75 -9.25 2.82
N TRP A 230 -16.99 -10.12 3.45
CA TRP A 230 -15.80 -10.75 2.90
C TRP A 230 -15.55 -12.04 3.68
N GLU A 231 -14.82 -12.98 3.08
CA GLU A 231 -14.48 -14.24 3.74
C GLU A 231 -12.97 -14.54 3.65
N PRO A 232 -12.36 -15.14 4.68
CA PRO A 232 -11.00 -15.68 4.57
C PRO A 232 -10.88 -16.65 3.39
N GLY A 233 -9.82 -16.51 2.61
CA GLY A 233 -9.58 -17.26 1.38
C GLY A 233 -10.19 -16.63 0.11
N GLU A 234 -11.01 -15.58 0.23
CA GLU A 234 -11.53 -14.85 -0.93
C GLU A 234 -10.37 -14.23 -1.73
N THR A 235 -10.43 -14.37 -3.06
CA THR A 235 -9.46 -13.74 -3.97
C THR A 235 -9.76 -12.25 -4.06
N VAL A 236 -8.73 -11.44 -3.82
CA VAL A 236 -8.82 -9.98 -3.84
C VAL A 236 -7.70 -9.36 -4.65
N TYR A 237 -7.88 -8.09 -4.98
CA TYR A 237 -6.96 -7.28 -5.76
C TYR A 237 -6.67 -6.00 -5.01
N VAL A 238 -5.40 -5.74 -4.70
CA VAL A 238 -4.96 -4.43 -4.22
C VAL A 238 -4.72 -3.57 -5.45
N VAL A 239 -5.49 -2.50 -5.58
CA VAL A 239 -5.44 -1.63 -6.76
C VAL A 239 -4.83 -0.31 -6.34
N GLY A 240 -3.61 -0.02 -6.80
CA GLY A 240 -2.89 1.18 -6.39
C GLY A 240 -2.09 1.80 -7.52
N ASN A 241 -1.46 2.94 -7.20
CA ASN A 241 -0.51 3.62 -8.07
C ASN A 241 0.90 3.58 -7.45
N PRO A 242 1.55 2.40 -7.37
CA PRO A 242 2.90 2.33 -6.84
C PRO A 242 3.84 3.13 -7.75
N LEU A 243 4.63 4.04 -7.16
CA LEU A 243 5.62 4.88 -7.85
C LEU A 243 5.05 5.92 -8.85
N TYR A 244 3.75 6.25 -8.76
CA TYR A 244 3.11 7.29 -9.58
C TYR A 244 3.12 7.02 -11.09
N LEU A 245 3.49 5.81 -11.51
CA LEU A 245 3.68 5.41 -12.90
C LEU A 245 2.96 4.08 -13.08
N GLU A 246 1.76 4.18 -13.66
CA GLU A 246 0.87 3.07 -14.06
C GLU A 246 0.13 2.35 -12.91
N ARG A 247 -1.19 2.26 -13.08
CA ARG A 247 -2.11 1.61 -12.14
C ARG A 247 -1.84 0.11 -12.14
N ILE A 248 -1.37 -0.44 -11.02
CA ILE A 248 -1.04 -1.85 -10.88
C ILE A 248 -2.04 -2.51 -9.94
N ALA A 249 -2.68 -3.58 -10.44
CA ALA A 249 -3.48 -4.47 -9.63
C ALA A 249 -2.60 -5.66 -9.19
N ALA A 250 -2.47 -5.84 -7.88
CA ALA A 250 -1.82 -6.99 -7.27
C ALA A 250 -2.87 -7.98 -6.78
N SER A 251 -2.89 -9.18 -7.35
CA SER A 251 -3.80 -10.27 -6.90
C SER A 251 -3.28 -10.92 -5.62
N GLY A 252 -4.18 -11.25 -4.72
CA GLY A 252 -3.89 -11.94 -3.46
C GLY A 252 -5.11 -12.66 -2.89
N SER A 253 -5.04 -13.00 -1.61
CA SER A 253 -6.17 -13.56 -0.87
C SER A 253 -6.27 -13.01 0.55
N ILE A 254 -7.46 -13.02 1.12
CA ILE A 254 -7.67 -12.63 2.52
C ILE A 254 -7.19 -13.76 3.43
N LEU A 255 -6.21 -13.50 4.29
CA LEU A 255 -5.71 -14.49 5.25
C LEU A 255 -6.59 -14.57 6.51
N GLY A 256 -7.24 -13.47 6.87
CA GLY A 256 -8.09 -13.34 8.05
C GLY A 256 -7.99 -11.95 8.66
N THR A 257 -8.22 -11.86 9.96
CA THR A 257 -8.10 -10.62 10.74
C THR A 257 -7.24 -10.81 11.98
N ALA A 258 -6.61 -9.74 12.44
CA ALA A 258 -5.92 -9.68 13.71
C ALA A 258 -6.28 -8.42 14.49
N ARG A 259 -6.32 -8.51 15.82
CA ARG A 259 -6.38 -7.33 16.67
C ARG A 259 -4.99 -6.75 16.85
N VAL A 260 -4.90 -5.44 16.66
CA VAL A 260 -3.69 -4.66 16.89
C VAL A 260 -3.84 -3.91 18.20
N GLN A 261 -2.86 -4.05 19.09
CA GLN A 261 -2.87 -3.31 20.35
C GLN A 261 -2.87 -1.81 20.08
N GLY A 262 -3.80 -1.08 20.69
CA GLY A 262 -3.97 0.36 20.49
C GLY A 262 -4.93 0.74 19.35
N ARG A 263 -5.47 -0.21 18.58
CA ARG A 263 -6.55 0.04 17.61
C ARG A 263 -7.90 -0.39 18.15
N SER A 264 -8.94 0.36 17.76
CA SER A 264 -10.33 0.10 18.15
C SER A 264 -11.00 -1.04 17.36
N ALA A 265 -10.51 -1.32 16.15
CA ALA A 265 -11.08 -2.31 15.24
C ALA A 265 -10.03 -3.34 14.77
N PRO A 266 -10.46 -4.58 14.43
CA PRO A 266 -9.59 -5.57 13.83
C PRO A 266 -9.10 -5.14 12.46
N VAL A 267 -7.91 -5.60 12.10
CA VAL A 267 -7.26 -5.34 10.82
C VAL A 267 -7.37 -6.57 9.94
N MET A 268 -7.76 -6.40 8.68
CA MET A 268 -7.72 -7.45 7.66
C MET A 268 -6.28 -7.65 7.17
N ILE A 269 -5.90 -8.92 7.01
CA ILE A 269 -4.59 -9.32 6.51
C ILE A 269 -4.76 -9.91 5.12
N VAL A 270 -4.03 -9.35 4.16
CA VAL A 270 -4.10 -9.73 2.74
C VAL A 270 -2.74 -10.22 2.28
N ASP A 271 -2.69 -11.42 1.73
CA ASP A 271 -1.52 -11.96 1.04
C ASP A 271 -1.44 -11.36 -0.37
N ALA A 272 -1.03 -10.09 -0.43
CA ALA A 272 -0.80 -9.36 -1.67
C ALA A 272 0.44 -8.47 -1.52
N PRO A 273 1.23 -8.29 -2.59
CA PRO A 273 2.39 -7.41 -2.54
C PRO A 273 1.94 -5.95 -2.35
N VAL A 274 2.15 -5.42 -1.14
CA VAL A 274 1.90 -4.02 -0.78
C VAL A 274 3.23 -3.30 -0.60
N ARG A 275 3.33 -2.08 -1.16
CA ARG A 275 4.52 -1.21 -1.08
C ARG A 275 4.10 0.22 -0.76
N ARG A 276 5.07 1.09 -0.45
CA ARG A 276 4.84 2.54 -0.32
C ARG A 276 4.09 3.08 -1.54
N GLY A 277 3.10 3.94 -1.28
CA GLY A 277 2.16 4.46 -2.28
C GLY A 277 0.82 3.71 -2.35
N ASN A 278 0.72 2.51 -1.77
CA ASN A 278 -0.56 1.78 -1.66
C ASN A 278 -1.40 2.19 -0.44
N SER A 279 -0.90 3.05 0.44
CA SER A 279 -1.71 3.63 1.53
C SER A 279 -2.93 4.33 0.93
N GLY A 280 -4.11 3.92 1.36
CA GLY A 280 -5.41 4.39 0.90
C GLY A 280 -5.94 3.66 -0.34
N SER A 281 -5.19 2.72 -0.90
CA SER A 281 -5.65 1.88 -2.02
C SER A 281 -6.78 0.95 -1.59
N PRO A 282 -7.79 0.72 -2.44
CA PRO A 282 -8.83 -0.27 -2.15
C PRO A 282 -8.29 -1.70 -2.30
N VAL A 283 -8.75 -2.56 -1.40
CA VAL A 283 -8.77 -4.01 -1.59
C VAL A 283 -10.09 -4.36 -2.25
N VAL A 284 -10.04 -4.94 -3.45
CA VAL A 284 -11.20 -5.16 -4.33
C VAL A 284 -11.46 -6.65 -4.50
N ASN A 285 -12.71 -7.09 -4.32
CA ASN A 285 -13.07 -8.49 -4.55
C ASN A 285 -13.27 -8.80 -6.06
N GLY A 286 -13.52 -10.07 -6.38
CA GLY A 286 -13.78 -10.49 -7.78
C GLY A 286 -15.01 -9.88 -8.44
N ARG A 287 -15.87 -9.18 -7.70
CA ARG A 287 -17.03 -8.43 -8.23
C ARG A 287 -16.69 -6.97 -8.58
N GLY A 288 -15.46 -6.53 -8.34
CA GLY A 288 -15.06 -5.14 -8.54
C GLY A 288 -15.54 -4.21 -7.42
N ARG A 289 -15.80 -4.73 -6.22
CA ARG A 289 -16.24 -3.95 -5.05
C ARG A 289 -15.14 -3.84 -4.02
N ALA A 290 -14.95 -2.65 -3.45
CA ALA A 290 -13.99 -2.43 -2.38
C ALA A 290 -14.50 -3.05 -1.08
N VAL A 291 -13.68 -3.90 -0.46
CA VAL A 291 -13.97 -4.58 0.81
C VAL A 291 -13.10 -4.11 1.96
N ALA A 292 -11.97 -3.47 1.67
CA ALA A 292 -11.10 -2.85 2.67
C ALA A 292 -10.24 -1.73 2.08
N VAL A 293 -9.56 -0.97 2.95
CA VAL A 293 -8.60 0.10 2.59
C VAL A 293 -7.23 -0.26 3.13
N ILE A 294 -6.22 -0.37 2.27
CA ILE A 294 -4.83 -0.63 2.68
C ILE A 294 -4.30 0.54 3.51
N TYR A 295 -3.60 0.26 4.62
CA TYR A 295 -2.92 1.29 5.40
C TYR A 295 -1.46 0.95 5.72
N ALA A 296 -1.08 -0.33 5.76
CA ALA A 296 0.29 -0.74 6.06
C ALA A 296 0.67 -2.06 5.35
N ALA A 297 1.96 -2.41 5.45
CA ALA A 297 2.50 -3.68 4.98
C ALA A 297 3.54 -4.19 5.98
N GLY A 298 3.71 -5.50 6.07
CA GLY A 298 4.70 -6.12 6.97
C GLY A 298 4.79 -7.62 6.75
N GLU A 299 5.58 -8.30 7.57
CA GLU A 299 5.74 -9.75 7.52
C GLU A 299 4.90 -10.42 8.59
N VAL A 300 4.16 -11.47 8.23
CA VAL A 300 3.31 -12.24 9.14
C VAL A 300 3.67 -13.72 9.08
N MET A 301 3.54 -14.44 10.20
CA MET A 301 3.74 -15.90 10.23
C MET A 301 2.44 -16.63 9.87
N HIS A 302 2.29 -17.05 8.61
CA HIS A 302 1.14 -17.80 8.13
C HIS A 302 1.50 -19.28 7.97
N ARG A 303 0.82 -20.18 8.72
CA ARG A 303 1.06 -21.64 8.68
C ARG A 303 2.53 -22.06 8.91
N GLY A 304 3.27 -21.28 9.69
CA GLY A 304 4.67 -21.55 10.03
C GLY A 304 5.68 -21.00 9.04
N GLU A 305 5.24 -20.25 8.03
CA GLU A 305 6.12 -19.58 7.06
C GLU A 305 5.94 -18.06 7.14
N PRO A 306 7.03 -17.27 7.00
CA PRO A 306 6.93 -15.83 6.87
C PRO A 306 6.33 -15.46 5.51
N VAL A 307 5.31 -14.60 5.53
CA VAL A 307 4.62 -14.09 4.34
C VAL A 307 4.57 -12.57 4.41
N GLN A 308 4.93 -11.90 3.32
CA GLN A 308 4.71 -10.46 3.20
C GLN A 308 3.20 -10.21 3.03
N ALA A 309 2.60 -9.50 3.97
CA ALA A 309 1.18 -9.19 3.97
C ALA A 309 0.92 -7.67 3.93
N GLY A 310 -0.22 -7.33 3.33
CA GLY A 310 -0.87 -6.04 3.47
C GLY A 310 -1.82 -6.03 4.65
N PHE A 311 -1.89 -4.90 5.34
CA PHE A 311 -2.81 -4.63 6.42
C PHE A 311 -3.86 -3.62 5.95
N ALA A 312 -5.12 -3.97 6.12
CA ALA A 312 -6.25 -3.20 5.59
C ALA A 312 -7.34 -2.99 6.64
N VAL A 313 -8.03 -1.86 6.59
CA VAL A 313 -9.21 -1.58 7.39
C VAL A 313 -10.44 -2.06 6.62
N PRO A 314 -11.21 -3.05 7.13
CA PRO A 314 -12.42 -3.51 6.45
C PRO A 314 -13.45 -2.38 6.30
N ILE A 315 -14.16 -2.34 5.18
CA ILE A 315 -15.23 -1.34 4.95
C ILE A 315 -16.32 -1.42 6.03
N GLY A 316 -16.61 -2.62 6.56
CA GLY A 316 -17.59 -2.81 7.62
C GLY A 316 -17.27 -2.07 8.93
N GLU A 317 -16.00 -1.75 9.19
CA GLU A 317 -15.59 -0.97 10.36
C GLU A 317 -15.84 0.53 10.17
N LEU A 318 -16.18 0.98 8.95
CA LEU A 318 -16.32 2.40 8.59
C LEU A 318 -17.76 2.91 8.67
N ASP A 319 -18.72 2.10 9.13
CA ASP A 319 -20.16 2.48 9.11
C ASP A 319 -20.45 3.77 9.88
N GLY A 320 -19.79 3.98 11.01
CA GLY A 320 -19.91 5.22 11.78
C GLY A 320 -19.42 6.46 11.02
N LEU A 321 -18.31 6.32 10.29
CA LEU A 321 -17.68 7.39 9.50
C LEU A 321 -18.48 7.67 8.21
N LEU A 322 -18.97 6.62 7.54
CA LEU A 322 -19.65 6.75 6.24
C LEU A 322 -21.14 7.09 6.34
N GLY A 323 -21.81 6.74 7.44
CA GLY A 323 -23.27 6.79 7.55
C GLY A 323 -23.91 8.16 7.28
N GLN A 324 -23.23 9.25 7.66
CA GLN A 324 -23.67 10.62 7.39
C GLN A 324 -23.54 11.02 5.92
N TRP A 325 -22.49 10.53 5.26
CA TRP A 325 -22.02 11.07 3.97
C TRP A 325 -22.42 10.19 2.79
N LEU A 326 -22.56 8.89 3.01
CA LEU A 326 -22.90 7.88 2.00
C LEU A 326 -24.06 6.99 2.48
N PRO A 327 -25.25 7.57 2.76
CA PRO A 327 -26.38 6.80 3.28
C PRO A 327 -26.85 5.74 2.27
N GLY A 328 -27.03 4.51 2.75
CA GLY A 328 -27.53 3.39 1.94
C GLY A 328 -26.48 2.73 1.03
N ARG A 329 -25.20 3.06 1.21
CA ARG A 329 -24.07 2.34 0.60
C ARG A 329 -23.24 1.61 1.64
#